data_AF-A0A0F9KL69-F1
#
_entry.id   AF-A0A0F9KL69-F1
#
_cell.length_a   1.000
_cell.length_b   1.000
_cell.length_c   1.000
_cell.angle_alpha   90.00
_cell.angle_beta   90.00
_cell.angle_gamma   90.00
#
_symmetry.space_group_name_H-M   'P 1'
#
loop_
_entity.id
_entity.type
_entity.pdbx_description
1 polymer ?
#
loop_
_entity_poly.entity_id
_entity_poly.type
_entity_poly.pdbx_seq_one_letter_code
_entity_poly.pdbx_strand_id
1 'polypeptide(L)'
;MIAARPSLIGPILILDDIGGSTLSFSTLFIADGEGAPPSVETHSGVHDAKVLAQFDRATVWRARFDLPADRPSEYRWNGETYPVAGDLRDDLRIAFVSCNGEEIGDMEREGSERNAMWARLCQAHREDPFAMLLHGGDQVYADEVTQGHPLSEDWPSQFPDDPSQADLADLRHHLRERFFDRYAALYA
;
A
#
# COMPACT_ATOMS: atom_id res chain seq x y z
N MET A 1 0.44 -10.73 21.17
CA MET A 1 -0.67 -9.76 21.16
C MET A 1 -0.43 -8.89 19.93
N ILE A 2 -1.18 -9.09 18.84
CA ILE A 2 -0.98 -8.35 17.59
C ILE A 2 -1.30 -6.88 17.89
N ALA A 3 -0.36 -5.97 17.57
CA ALA A 3 -0.58 -4.54 17.77
C ALA A 3 -1.86 -4.09 17.05
N ALA A 4 -2.67 -3.27 17.72
CA ALA A 4 -3.89 -2.74 17.09
C ALA A 4 -3.52 -1.89 15.88
N ARG A 5 -4.17 -2.15 14.74
CA ARG A 5 -3.97 -1.38 13.50
C ARG A 5 -4.30 0.10 13.73
N PRO A 6 -3.53 1.06 13.18
CA PRO A 6 -3.93 2.45 13.16
C PRO A 6 -5.31 2.62 12.49
N SER A 7 -6.11 3.55 13.00
CA SER A 7 -7.44 3.86 12.43
C SER A 7 -7.36 4.57 11.07
N LEU A 8 -6.17 5.08 10.72
CA LEU A 8 -5.87 5.70 9.43
C LEU A 8 -4.45 5.33 9.02
N ILE A 9 -4.31 4.68 7.86
CA ILE A 9 -3.05 4.33 7.21
C ILE A 9 -2.91 5.20 5.96
N GLY A 10 -1.73 5.79 5.76
CA GLY A 10 -1.41 6.65 4.63
C GLY A 10 -0.62 7.90 5.05
N PRO A 11 -0.18 8.71 4.07
CA PRO A 11 -0.41 8.56 2.64
C PRO A 11 0.54 7.52 2.02
N ILE A 12 0.00 6.60 1.22
CA ILE A 12 0.83 5.69 0.40
C ILE A 12 0.87 6.25 -1.01
N LEU A 13 2.02 6.81 -1.41
CA LEU A 13 2.20 7.46 -2.71
C LEU A 13 2.58 6.43 -3.79
N ILE A 14 1.82 6.40 -4.89
CA ILE A 14 2.05 5.53 -6.05
C ILE A 14 2.16 6.41 -7.30
N LEU A 15 3.24 6.22 -8.06
CA LEU A 15 3.42 6.84 -9.38
C LEU A 15 2.62 6.04 -10.41
N ASP A 16 1.58 6.66 -10.99
CA ASP A 16 0.70 6.03 -11.98
C ASP A 16 1.25 6.19 -13.42
N ASP A 17 1.76 7.37 -13.75
CA ASP A 17 2.23 7.70 -15.10
C ASP A 17 3.31 8.79 -15.09
N ILE A 18 4.15 8.78 -16.12
CA ILE A 18 5.15 9.82 -16.41
C ILE A 18 4.83 10.38 -17.80
N GLY A 19 4.15 11.53 -17.81
CA GLY A 19 3.94 12.34 -18.99
C GLY A 19 5.10 13.31 -19.22
N GLY A 20 5.15 13.93 -20.41
CA GLY A 20 6.32 14.72 -20.86
C GLY A 20 6.89 15.74 -19.86
N SER A 21 6.05 16.38 -19.03
CA SER A 21 6.49 17.29 -17.96
C SER A 21 5.81 17.02 -16.61
N THR A 22 5.14 15.87 -16.46
CA THR A 22 4.21 15.65 -15.35
C THR A 22 4.33 14.23 -14.81
N LEU A 23 4.40 14.13 -13.49
CA LEU A 23 4.25 12.89 -12.73
C LEU A 23 2.82 12.82 -12.22
N SER A 24 2.08 11.81 -12.64
CA SER A 24 0.72 11.57 -12.14
C SER A 24 0.76 10.58 -10.99
N PHE A 25 0.20 10.98 -9.86
CA PHE A 25 0.22 10.21 -8.63
C PHE A 25 -1.17 9.79 -8.17
N SER A 26 -1.23 8.62 -7.55
CA SER A 26 -2.32 8.20 -6.68
C SER A 26 -1.79 8.10 -5.25
N THR A 27 -2.46 8.76 -4.29
CA THR A 27 -2.24 8.47 -2.86
C THR A 27 -3.37 7.59 -2.35
N LEU A 28 -2.99 6.47 -1.74
CA LEU A 28 -3.92 5.57 -1.08
C LEU A 28 -3.98 5.87 0.42
N PHE A 29 -5.19 5.73 0.96
CA PHE A 29 -5.46 5.79 2.39
C PHE A 29 -6.36 4.63 2.78
N ILE A 30 -6.19 4.11 3.99
CA ILE A 30 -7.08 3.12 4.58
C ILE A 30 -7.63 3.70 5.87
N ALA A 31 -8.94 3.92 5.94
CA ALA A 31 -9.60 4.48 7.11
C ALA A 31 -10.58 3.48 7.71
N ASP A 32 -10.57 3.35 9.03
CA ASP A 32 -11.58 2.59 9.76
C ASP A 32 -12.88 3.43 9.79
N GLY A 33 -13.97 2.90 9.22
CA GLY A 33 -15.28 3.56 9.18
C GLY A 33 -15.55 4.43 7.95
N GLU A 34 -16.51 5.37 8.10
CA GLU A 34 -17.09 6.16 6.98
C GLU A 34 -16.43 7.55 6.78
N GLY A 35 -15.50 7.95 7.66
CA GLY A 35 -14.83 9.24 7.56
C GLY A 35 -13.84 9.29 6.39
N ALA A 36 -14.02 10.23 5.47
CA ALA A 36 -13.03 10.50 4.43
C ALA A 36 -11.71 11.01 5.05
N PRO A 37 -10.55 10.59 4.53
CA PRO A 37 -9.26 11.13 4.97
C PRO A 37 -9.13 12.61 4.59
N PRO A 38 -8.23 13.38 5.23
CA PRO A 38 -7.93 14.74 4.82
C PRO A 38 -7.52 14.81 3.34
N SER A 39 -7.87 15.90 2.69
CA SER A 39 -7.50 16.16 1.29
C SER A 39 -5.99 16.30 1.14
N VAL A 40 -5.49 15.96 -0.03
CA VAL A 40 -4.08 16.21 -0.39
C VAL A 40 -3.98 17.62 -0.96
N GLU A 41 -3.03 18.41 -0.46
CA GLU A 41 -2.77 19.75 -0.97
C GLU A 41 -1.48 19.75 -1.79
N THR A 42 -1.51 20.45 -2.91
CA THR A 42 -0.37 20.66 -3.79
C THR A 42 -0.32 22.14 -4.18
N HIS A 43 0.73 22.57 -4.86
CA HIS A 43 0.77 23.92 -5.41
C HIS A 43 -0.37 24.19 -6.43
N SER A 44 -0.88 23.15 -7.11
CA SER A 44 -1.93 23.28 -8.11
C SER A 44 -3.35 23.23 -7.53
N GLY A 45 -3.51 22.86 -6.25
CA GLY A 45 -4.80 22.84 -5.58
C GLY A 45 -4.96 21.76 -4.52
N VAL A 46 -6.21 21.62 -4.08
CA VAL A 46 -6.67 20.63 -3.09
C VAL A 46 -7.34 19.46 -3.81
N HIS A 47 -6.98 18.24 -3.42
CA HIS A 47 -7.38 17.00 -4.07
C HIS A 47 -8.05 16.08 -3.05
N ASP A 48 -9.38 15.99 -3.14
CA ASP A 48 -10.17 15.15 -2.23
C ASP A 48 -10.03 13.66 -2.59
N ALA A 49 -9.96 12.82 -1.57
CA ALA A 49 -9.93 11.38 -1.75
C ALA A 49 -11.33 10.84 -2.10
N LYS A 50 -11.37 9.87 -3.02
CA LYS A 50 -12.58 9.16 -3.42
C LYS A 50 -12.51 7.72 -2.96
N VAL A 51 -13.66 7.12 -2.64
CA VAL A 51 -13.74 5.69 -2.33
C VAL A 51 -13.22 4.87 -3.52
N LEU A 52 -12.22 4.04 -3.27
CA LEU A 52 -11.69 3.08 -4.22
C LEU A 52 -12.28 1.69 -3.97
N ALA A 53 -12.38 1.30 -2.70
CA ALA A 53 -12.93 0.01 -2.30
C ALA A 53 -13.47 0.07 -0.86
N GLN A 54 -14.54 -0.68 -0.61
CA GLN A 54 -15.09 -0.91 0.74
C GLN A 54 -14.84 -2.36 1.18
N PHE A 55 -14.60 -2.51 2.48
CA PHE A 55 -14.39 -3.74 3.23
C PHE A 55 -15.20 -3.62 4.52
N ASP A 56 -15.40 -4.73 5.24
CA ASP A 56 -16.33 -4.77 6.37
C ASP A 56 -15.98 -3.78 7.48
N ARG A 57 -14.68 -3.56 7.67
CA ARG A 57 -14.14 -2.73 8.77
C ARG A 57 -13.42 -1.48 8.31
N ALA A 58 -13.30 -1.27 7.00
CA ALA A 58 -12.47 -0.20 6.46
C ALA A 58 -12.85 0.21 5.05
N THR A 59 -12.49 1.44 4.70
CA THR A 59 -12.59 1.96 3.35
C THR A 59 -11.20 2.31 2.83
N VAL A 60 -10.89 1.86 1.62
CA VAL A 60 -9.71 2.30 0.87
C VAL A 60 -10.11 3.51 0.03
N TRP A 61 -9.40 4.60 0.24
CA TRP A 61 -9.60 5.86 -0.45
C TRP A 61 -8.42 6.16 -1.35
N ARG A 62 -8.67 6.93 -2.41
CA ARG A 62 -7.65 7.40 -3.33
C ARG A 62 -7.84 8.86 -3.68
N ALA A 63 -6.81 9.68 -3.47
CA ALA A 63 -6.69 10.98 -4.10
C ALA A 63 -5.75 10.87 -5.31
N ARG A 64 -5.98 11.70 -6.32
CA ARG A 64 -5.13 11.79 -7.51
C ARG A 64 -4.71 13.21 -7.74
N PHE A 65 -3.45 13.41 -8.09
CA PHE A 65 -2.88 14.71 -8.34
C PHE A 65 -1.63 14.59 -9.19
N ASP A 66 -1.19 15.72 -9.71
CA ASP A 66 -0.01 15.83 -10.58
C ASP A 66 1.07 16.67 -9.92
N LEU A 67 2.31 16.27 -10.11
CA LEU A 67 3.50 17.03 -9.74
C LEU A 67 4.41 17.21 -10.97
N PRO A 68 5.26 18.26 -10.99
CA PRO A 68 6.20 18.46 -12.10
C PRO A 68 7.24 17.31 -12.18
N ALA A 69 7.60 16.93 -13.40
CA ALA A 69 8.66 15.95 -13.69
C ALA A 69 10.05 16.60 -13.96
N ASP A 70 10.14 17.93 -13.84
CA ASP A 70 11.32 18.73 -14.21
C ASP A 70 11.94 19.47 -13.02
N ARG A 71 11.49 19.17 -11.79
CA ARG A 71 12.04 19.76 -10.56
C ARG A 71 11.55 18.98 -9.34
N PRO A 72 12.28 19.03 -8.22
CA PRO A 72 11.73 18.61 -6.94
C PRO A 72 10.47 19.40 -6.59
N SER A 73 9.54 18.75 -5.91
CA SER A 73 8.29 19.36 -5.47
C SER A 73 7.82 18.74 -4.15
N GLU A 74 6.61 19.07 -3.72
CA GLU A 74 6.04 18.58 -2.48
C GLU A 74 4.52 18.50 -2.58
N TYR A 75 3.94 17.66 -1.72
CA TYR A 75 2.51 17.69 -1.39
C TYR A 75 2.35 17.75 0.12
N ARG A 76 1.18 18.18 0.58
CA ARG A 76 0.85 18.24 2.01
C ARG A 76 -0.35 17.37 2.29
N TRP A 77 -0.33 16.74 3.46
CA TRP A 77 -1.45 15.95 3.94
C TRP A 77 -1.44 15.91 5.46
N ASN A 78 -2.61 16.15 6.06
CA ASN A 78 -2.83 16.08 7.50
C ASN A 78 -1.82 16.90 8.34
N GLY A 79 -1.48 18.10 7.87
CA GLY A 79 -0.53 19.01 8.54
C GLY A 79 0.94 18.73 8.26
N GLU A 80 1.28 17.64 7.56
CA GLU A 80 2.65 17.27 7.22
C GLU A 80 2.97 17.59 5.74
N THR A 81 4.23 17.95 5.46
CA THR A 81 4.74 18.19 4.10
C THR A 81 5.64 17.04 3.67
N TYR A 82 5.37 16.49 2.49
CA TYR A 82 6.10 15.37 1.91
C TYR A 82 6.87 15.82 0.67
N PRO A 83 8.21 15.82 0.70
CA PRO A 83 9.02 16.13 -0.47
C PRO A 83 8.99 14.98 -1.50
N VAL A 84 9.03 15.34 -2.78
CA VAL A 84 9.07 14.41 -3.92
C VAL A 84 10.24 14.79 -4.83
N ALA A 85 11.16 13.85 -5.02
CA ALA A 85 12.33 13.99 -5.89
C ALA A 85 11.97 13.83 -7.38
N GLY A 86 11.11 14.72 -7.88
CA GLY A 86 10.49 14.62 -9.20
C GLY A 86 11.29 15.16 -10.39
N ASP A 87 12.57 15.55 -10.23
CA ASP A 87 13.36 15.99 -11.39
C ASP A 87 13.91 14.79 -12.15
N LEU A 88 13.28 14.46 -13.28
CA LEU A 88 13.62 13.30 -14.09
C LEU A 88 14.56 13.60 -15.26
N ARG A 89 15.13 14.81 -15.34
CA ARG A 89 15.90 15.27 -16.52
C ARG A 89 17.37 14.86 -16.51
N ASP A 90 17.92 14.65 -15.32
CA ASP A 90 19.34 14.31 -15.09
C ASP A 90 19.49 12.86 -14.59
N ASP A 91 20.65 12.53 -14.03
CA ASP A 91 20.94 11.22 -13.46
C ASP A 91 19.95 10.86 -12.34
N LEU A 92 19.29 9.71 -12.50
CA LEU A 92 18.27 9.24 -11.57
C LEU A 92 18.85 8.22 -10.60
N ARG A 93 18.50 8.38 -9.32
CA ARG A 93 18.71 7.36 -8.31
C ARG A 93 17.42 6.60 -8.12
N ILE A 94 17.48 5.29 -8.36
CA ILE A 94 16.32 4.39 -8.25
C ILE A 94 16.63 3.37 -7.16
N ALA A 95 15.70 3.24 -6.22
CA ALA A 95 15.71 2.13 -5.27
C ALA A 95 14.92 0.96 -5.86
N PHE A 96 15.41 -0.26 -5.64
CA PHE A 96 14.72 -1.49 -6.02
C PHE A 96 14.57 -2.38 -4.79
N VAL A 97 13.38 -2.90 -4.58
CA VAL A 97 13.05 -3.83 -3.49
C VAL A 97 12.27 -5.02 -4.05
N SER A 98 12.52 -6.21 -3.51
CA SER A 98 11.83 -7.45 -3.87
C SER A 98 11.90 -8.44 -2.71
N CYS A 99 11.02 -9.44 -2.70
CA CYS A 99 11.05 -10.54 -1.73
C CYS A 99 11.06 -10.08 -0.27
N ASN A 100 10.36 -9.00 0.02
CA ASN A 100 10.27 -8.38 1.34
C ASN A 100 8.91 -8.66 2.01
N GLY A 101 8.17 -9.66 1.49
CA GLY A 101 6.99 -10.20 2.12
C GLY A 101 7.31 -10.87 3.45
N GLU A 102 6.30 -10.93 4.31
CA GLU A 102 6.36 -11.51 5.64
C GLU A 102 6.13 -13.03 5.58
N GLU A 103 7.10 -13.82 6.04
CA GLU A 103 6.94 -15.27 6.15
C GLU A 103 6.22 -15.64 7.46
N ILE A 104 5.70 -16.88 7.54
CA ILE A 104 5.02 -17.39 8.73
C ILE A 104 5.92 -17.21 9.97
N GLY A 105 5.43 -16.46 10.96
CA GLY A 105 6.16 -16.17 12.21
C GLY A 105 7.01 -14.90 12.20
N ASP A 106 7.16 -14.21 11.06
CA ASP A 106 7.93 -12.96 11.00
C ASP A 106 7.30 -11.83 11.83
N MET A 107 6.00 -11.86 12.08
CA MET A 107 5.32 -10.93 12.99
C MET A 107 5.65 -11.11 14.46
N GLU A 108 6.27 -12.22 14.81
CA GLU A 108 6.75 -12.48 16.16
C GLU A 108 8.18 -11.96 16.38
N ARG A 109 8.88 -11.57 15.30
CA ARG A 109 10.22 -10.98 15.38
C ARG A 109 10.14 -9.53 15.85
N GLU A 110 11.20 -9.08 16.52
CA GLU A 110 11.30 -7.67 16.91
C GLU A 110 11.29 -6.78 15.66
N GLY A 111 10.42 -5.75 15.65
CA GLY A 111 10.20 -4.89 14.48
C GLY A 111 11.46 -4.17 13.98
N SER A 112 12.45 -3.96 14.85
CA SER A 112 13.77 -3.41 14.54
C SER A 112 14.60 -4.34 13.64
N GLU A 113 14.55 -5.65 13.86
CA GLU A 113 15.22 -6.63 13.00
C GLU A 113 14.45 -6.80 11.68
N ARG A 114 13.12 -6.87 11.75
CA ARG A 114 12.27 -7.03 10.55
C ARG A 114 12.45 -5.89 9.56
N ASN A 115 12.45 -4.65 10.04
CA ASN A 115 12.46 -3.46 9.20
C ASN A 115 13.85 -2.85 9.01
N ALA A 116 14.93 -3.56 9.37
CA ALA A 116 16.29 -3.03 9.30
C ALA A 116 16.67 -2.53 7.90
N MET A 117 16.25 -3.25 6.85
CA MET A 117 16.53 -2.84 5.47
C MET A 117 15.70 -1.64 5.02
N TRP A 118 14.44 -1.56 5.46
CA TRP A 118 13.61 -0.38 5.27
C TRP A 118 14.19 0.84 5.98
N ALA A 119 14.68 0.69 7.22
CA ALA A 119 15.32 1.78 7.96
C ALA A 119 16.57 2.30 7.24
N ARG A 120 17.42 1.39 6.71
CA ARG A 120 18.58 1.76 5.90
C ARG A 120 18.18 2.46 4.60
N LEU A 121 17.16 1.96 3.91
CA LEU A 121 16.66 2.58 2.68
C LEU A 121 16.13 4.00 2.94
N CYS A 122 15.36 4.17 4.03
CA CYS A 122 14.88 5.47 4.47
C CYS A 122 16.03 6.43 4.81
N GLN A 123 17.09 5.95 5.48
CA GLN A 123 18.27 6.77 5.73
C GLN A 123 18.96 7.18 4.42
N ALA A 124 19.20 6.23 3.52
CA ALA A 124 19.82 6.50 2.23
C ALA A 124 19.02 7.52 1.42
N HIS A 125 17.68 7.43 1.42
CA HIS A 125 16.80 8.40 0.76
C HIS A 125 16.87 9.80 1.38
N ARG A 126 17.05 9.92 2.70
CA ARG A 126 17.20 11.22 3.37
C ARG A 126 18.55 11.88 3.07
N GLU A 127 19.60 11.09 2.91
CA GLU A 127 20.95 11.57 2.62
C GLU A 127 21.08 11.98 1.15
N ASP A 128 20.52 11.17 0.25
CA ASP A 128 20.52 11.38 -1.18
C ASP A 128 19.19 10.80 -1.70
N PRO A 129 18.24 11.63 -2.18
CA PRO A 129 16.91 11.14 -2.57
C PRO A 129 16.92 10.15 -3.74
N PHE A 130 16.00 9.19 -3.68
CA PHE A 130 15.65 8.35 -4.82
C PHE A 130 14.48 8.98 -5.56
N ALA A 131 14.57 9.10 -6.88
CA ALA A 131 13.48 9.58 -7.72
C ALA A 131 12.32 8.59 -7.77
N MET A 132 12.62 7.28 -7.69
CA MET A 132 11.64 6.20 -7.73
C MET A 132 12.04 5.03 -6.83
N LEU A 133 11.03 4.36 -6.28
CA LEU A 133 11.14 3.06 -5.63
C LEU A 133 10.40 2.02 -6.48
N LEU A 134 11.13 1.06 -7.03
CA LEU A 134 10.59 -0.02 -7.85
C LEU A 134 10.41 -1.28 -7.01
N HIS A 135 9.21 -1.83 -7.06
CA HIS A 135 8.85 -3.08 -6.39
C HIS A 135 8.90 -4.23 -7.39
N GLY A 136 9.84 -5.16 -7.18
CA GLY A 136 10.12 -6.28 -8.06
C GLY A 136 9.21 -7.50 -7.90
N GLY A 137 8.16 -7.42 -7.08
CA GLY A 137 7.31 -8.55 -6.71
C GLY A 137 7.66 -9.13 -5.34
N ASP A 138 6.78 -10.01 -4.86
CA ASP A 138 6.91 -10.68 -3.57
C ASP A 138 6.95 -9.70 -2.37
N GLN A 139 6.13 -8.64 -2.45
CA GLN A 139 5.90 -7.71 -1.35
C GLN A 139 4.94 -8.26 -0.29
N VAL A 140 4.09 -9.23 -0.64
CA VAL A 140 3.09 -9.84 0.24
C VAL A 140 3.12 -11.35 0.04
N TYR A 141 3.38 -12.10 1.10
CA TYR A 141 3.11 -13.53 1.16
C TYR A 141 1.75 -13.73 1.82
N ALA A 142 0.89 -14.52 1.20
CA ALA A 142 -0.54 -14.58 1.53
C ALA A 142 -1.12 -15.98 1.50
N ASP A 143 -0.31 -17.03 1.59
CA ASP A 143 -0.80 -18.41 1.51
C ASP A 143 -1.85 -18.72 2.59
N GLU A 144 -1.72 -18.10 3.77
CA GLU A 144 -2.65 -18.25 4.90
C GLU A 144 -4.04 -17.60 4.70
N VAL A 145 -4.28 -16.90 3.58
CA VAL A 145 -5.60 -16.32 3.29
C VAL A 145 -6.63 -17.39 2.93
N THR A 146 -6.20 -18.56 2.47
CA THR A 146 -7.07 -19.69 2.12
C THR A 146 -7.59 -20.44 3.34
N GLN A 147 -6.92 -20.31 4.49
CA GLN A 147 -7.30 -20.96 5.73
C GLN A 147 -8.59 -20.36 6.32
N GLY A 148 -9.34 -21.18 7.04
CA GLY A 148 -10.53 -20.75 7.80
C GLY A 148 -11.82 -20.63 6.98
N HIS A 149 -11.85 -21.14 5.75
CA HIS A 149 -13.05 -21.21 4.93
C HIS A 149 -13.22 -22.63 4.33
N PRO A 150 -14.40 -23.27 4.43
CA PRO A 150 -14.59 -24.68 4.03
C PRO A 150 -14.20 -25.00 2.59
N LEU A 151 -14.34 -24.04 1.67
CA LEU A 151 -13.98 -24.25 0.26
C LEU A 151 -12.48 -24.09 -0.06
N SER A 152 -11.67 -23.57 0.86
CA SER A 152 -10.25 -23.27 0.59
C SER A 152 -9.27 -23.71 1.69
N GLU A 153 -9.75 -24.18 2.84
CA GLU A 153 -8.91 -24.60 3.97
C GLU A 153 -7.92 -25.71 3.61
N ASP A 154 -8.35 -26.66 2.79
CA ASP A 154 -7.52 -27.80 2.33
C ASP A 154 -6.84 -27.55 0.97
N TRP A 155 -6.90 -26.32 0.45
CA TRP A 155 -6.21 -25.95 -0.78
C TRP A 155 -4.69 -26.03 -0.62
N PRO A 156 -3.91 -26.50 -1.61
CA PRO A 156 -4.32 -27.00 -2.94
C PRO A 156 -4.54 -28.53 -2.97
N SER A 157 -4.63 -29.18 -1.82
CA SER A 157 -4.70 -30.65 -1.72
C SER A 157 -6.08 -31.18 -2.08
N GLN A 158 -7.14 -30.47 -1.68
CA GLN A 158 -8.53 -30.84 -1.97
C GLN A 158 -9.33 -29.63 -2.44
N PHE A 159 -10.32 -29.89 -3.29
CA PHE A 159 -11.24 -28.91 -3.82
C PHE A 159 -12.66 -29.47 -3.81
N PRO A 160 -13.68 -28.69 -3.42
CA PRO A 160 -15.08 -29.08 -3.54
C PRO A 160 -15.49 -29.25 -5.01
N ASP A 161 -16.21 -30.32 -5.33
CA ASP A 161 -16.57 -30.67 -6.72
C ASP A 161 -17.61 -29.72 -7.36
N ASP A 162 -18.61 -29.27 -6.60
CA ASP A 162 -19.73 -28.45 -7.10
C ASP A 162 -20.20 -27.44 -6.03
N PRO A 163 -19.38 -26.42 -5.70
CA PRO A 163 -19.76 -25.40 -4.73
C PRO A 163 -20.93 -24.56 -5.26
N SER A 164 -21.88 -24.22 -4.39
CA SER A 164 -22.99 -23.37 -4.80
C SER A 164 -22.51 -21.93 -5.09
N GLN A 165 -23.32 -21.17 -5.83
CA GLN A 165 -23.03 -19.75 -6.08
C GLN A 165 -22.95 -18.93 -4.78
N ALA A 166 -23.71 -19.32 -3.75
CA ALA A 166 -23.66 -18.67 -2.45
C ALA A 166 -22.32 -18.95 -1.74
N ASP A 167 -21.85 -20.21 -1.77
CA ASP A 167 -20.58 -20.59 -1.15
C ASP A 167 -19.39 -19.94 -1.87
N LEU A 168 -19.46 -19.80 -3.20
CA LEU A 168 -18.44 -19.07 -3.97
C LEU A 168 -18.43 -17.57 -3.67
N ALA A 169 -19.60 -16.97 -3.44
CA ALA A 169 -19.70 -15.57 -3.04
C ALA A 169 -19.12 -15.35 -1.62
N ASP A 170 -19.39 -16.28 -0.71
CA ASP A 170 -18.83 -16.31 0.64
C ASP A 170 -17.30 -16.46 0.61
N LEU A 171 -16.78 -17.43 -0.16
CA LEU A 171 -15.34 -17.60 -0.35
C LEU A 171 -14.68 -16.33 -0.91
N ARG A 172 -15.31 -15.70 -1.92
CA ARG A 172 -14.80 -14.46 -2.49
C ARG A 172 -14.73 -13.35 -1.43
N HIS A 173 -15.74 -13.24 -0.59
CA HIS A 173 -15.77 -12.26 0.49
C HIS A 173 -14.67 -12.57 1.52
N HIS A 174 -14.57 -13.80 2.00
CA HIS A 174 -13.52 -14.27 2.92
C HIS A 174 -12.11 -13.95 2.40
N LEU A 175 -11.78 -14.37 1.17
CA LEU A 175 -10.47 -14.11 0.57
C LEU A 175 -10.22 -12.61 0.41
N ARG A 176 -11.23 -11.84 -0.01
CA ARG A 176 -11.12 -10.39 -0.19
C ARG A 176 -10.77 -9.68 1.11
N GLU A 177 -11.43 -10.00 2.22
CA GLU A 177 -11.14 -9.41 3.53
C GLU A 177 -9.74 -9.83 4.02
N ARG A 178 -9.38 -11.12 3.86
CA ARG A 178 -8.06 -11.64 4.29
C ARG A 178 -6.90 -11.05 3.49
N PHE A 179 -7.04 -10.88 2.17
CA PHE A 179 -6.05 -10.17 1.36
C PHE A 179 -5.93 -8.71 1.77
N PHE A 180 -7.06 -8.04 2.03
CA PHE A 180 -7.05 -6.67 2.51
C PHE A 180 -6.28 -6.52 3.82
N ASP A 181 -6.52 -7.40 4.79
CA ASP A 181 -5.80 -7.37 6.07
C ASP A 181 -4.29 -7.50 5.87
N ARG A 182 -3.83 -8.32 4.92
CA ARG A 182 -2.39 -8.44 4.60
C ARG A 182 -1.81 -7.15 4.03
N TYR A 183 -2.50 -6.52 3.07
CA TYR A 183 -2.05 -5.23 2.54
C TYR A 183 -2.08 -4.13 3.60
N ALA A 184 -3.12 -4.09 4.43
CA ALA A 184 -3.22 -3.09 5.49
C ALA A 184 -2.14 -3.26 6.56
N ALA A 185 -1.77 -4.50 6.91
CA ALA A 185 -0.66 -4.78 7.81
C ALA A 185 0.69 -4.35 7.22
N LEU A 186 0.91 -4.58 5.91
CA LEU A 186 2.14 -4.16 5.23
C LEU A 186 2.32 -2.64 5.22
N TYR A 187 1.24 -1.88 5.06
CA TYR A 187 1.29 -0.42 4.95
C TYR A 187 1.24 0.33 6.29
N ALA A 188 0.94 -0.34 7.40
CA ALA A 188 0.82 0.25 8.73
C ALA A 188 2.18 0.44 9.42
#